data_AF-A0A925W7J4-F1
#
_entry.id   AF-A0A925W7J4-F1
#
_cell.length_a   1.000
_cell.length_b   1.000
_cell.length_c   1.000
_cell.angle_alpha   90.00
_cell.angle_beta   90.00
_cell.angle_gamma   90.00
#
_symmetry.space_group_name_H-M   'P 1'
#
loop_
_entity.id
_entity.type
_entity.pdbx_description
1 polymer ?
#
loop_
_entity_poly.entity_id
_entity_poly.type
_entity_poly.pdbx_seq_one_letter_code
_entity_poly.pdbx_strand_id
1 'polypeptide(L)'
;LPTGPATPLSSAVFPLRGASLDHAFGGCVATDGRVRHVLDGPDGAVELWADPAFGWVQVFTPSDHPGRGRAVAVEPMTCPPDALNSGVDLLTVEPGETWTGCWGIAPR
;
A
#
# COMPACT_ATOMS: atom_id res chain seq x y z
N LEU A 1 -0.56 4.67 -16.67
CA LEU A 1 -1.03 4.03 -15.42
C LEU A 1 -1.04 2.54 -15.65
N PRO A 2 -0.71 1.69 -14.66
CA PRO A 2 -0.85 0.25 -14.83
C PRO A 2 -2.31 -0.06 -15.16
N THR A 3 -2.55 -0.55 -16.37
CA THR A 3 -3.86 -0.94 -16.87
C THR A 3 -3.76 -2.40 -17.29
N GLY A 4 -4.48 -3.29 -16.60
CA GLY A 4 -4.38 -4.72 -16.84
C GLY A 4 -5.02 -5.55 -15.73
N PRO A 5 -5.30 -6.85 -15.99
CA PRO A 5 -5.90 -7.72 -14.98
C PRO A 5 -4.95 -7.92 -13.80
N ALA A 6 -5.52 -8.01 -12.59
CA ALA A 6 -4.76 -8.37 -11.40
C ALA A 6 -4.16 -9.77 -11.56
N THR A 7 -2.88 -9.91 -11.19
CA THR A 7 -2.20 -11.20 -11.16
C THR A 7 -2.14 -11.70 -9.71
N PRO A 8 -2.58 -12.93 -9.41
CA PRO A 8 -2.51 -13.48 -8.06
C PRO A 8 -1.07 -13.54 -7.53
N LEU A 9 -0.88 -13.15 -6.27
CA LEU A 9 0.38 -13.35 -5.57
C LEU A 9 0.44 -14.76 -4.97
N SER A 10 1.60 -15.40 -5.06
CA SER A 10 1.88 -16.65 -4.34
C SER A 10 2.16 -16.42 -2.85
N SER A 11 2.59 -15.21 -2.47
CA SER A 11 2.87 -14.80 -1.10
C SER A 11 2.75 -13.28 -0.95
N ALA A 12 2.22 -12.84 0.20
CA ALA A 12 2.24 -11.44 0.62
C ALA A 12 3.51 -11.07 1.42
N VAL A 13 4.42 -12.02 1.62
CA VAL A 13 5.72 -11.85 2.28
C VAL A 13 6.82 -12.18 1.30
N PHE A 14 7.71 -11.22 1.04
CA PHE A 14 8.82 -11.38 0.10
C PHE A 14 10.04 -10.56 0.54
N PRO A 15 11.27 -10.99 0.19
CA PRO A 15 12.47 -10.23 0.50
C PRO A 15 12.54 -8.96 -0.35
N LEU A 16 12.90 -7.83 0.28
CA LEU A 16 13.19 -6.60 -0.47
C LEU A 16 14.58 -6.63 -1.12
N ARG A 17 15.50 -7.52 -0.74
CA ARG A 17 16.83 -7.60 -1.36
C ARG A 17 16.71 -7.92 -2.85
N GLY A 18 17.22 -7.04 -3.71
CA GLY A 18 17.17 -7.22 -5.17
C GLY A 18 15.79 -6.98 -5.79
N ALA A 19 14.76 -6.65 -5.00
CA ALA A 19 13.44 -6.31 -5.51
C ALA A 19 13.46 -4.94 -6.21
N SER A 20 12.84 -4.89 -7.39
CA SER A 20 12.55 -3.67 -8.15
C SER A 20 11.03 -3.56 -8.26
N LEU A 21 10.43 -2.77 -7.38
CA LEU A 21 9.00 -2.60 -7.29
C LEU A 21 8.61 -1.19 -7.69
N ASP A 22 7.59 -1.13 -8.53
CA ASP A 22 6.73 0.01 -8.78
C ASP A 22 5.33 -0.58 -9.08
N HIS A 23 4.75 -1.19 -8.04
CA HIS A 23 3.58 -2.06 -8.18
C HIS A 23 2.50 -1.71 -7.17
N ALA A 24 1.26 -1.73 -7.64
CA ALA A 24 0.07 -1.71 -6.80
C ALA A 24 -0.38 -3.14 -6.50
N PHE A 25 -0.70 -3.38 -5.23
CA PHE A 25 -1.24 -4.64 -4.74
C PHE A 25 -2.63 -4.37 -4.16
N GLY A 26 -3.62 -5.17 -4.60
CA GLY A 26 -4.97 -5.16 -4.04
C GLY A 26 -5.19 -6.32 -3.08
N GLY A 27 -6.39 -6.41 -2.50
CA GLY A 27 -6.76 -7.49 -1.59
C GLY A 27 -6.13 -7.36 -0.20
N CYS A 28 -5.79 -6.15 0.23
CA CYS A 28 -5.32 -5.91 1.58
C CYS A 28 -6.48 -6.09 2.57
N VAL A 29 -6.46 -7.17 3.32
CA VAL A 29 -7.54 -7.51 4.26
C VAL A 29 -7.18 -7.01 5.65
N ALA A 30 -8.11 -6.27 6.27
CA ALA A 30 -7.95 -5.83 7.64
C ALA A 30 -8.05 -7.02 8.62
N THR A 31 -7.15 -7.05 9.60
CA THR A 31 -7.25 -7.92 10.78
C THR A 31 -7.41 -7.02 12.00
N ASP A 32 -8.34 -7.31 12.90
CA ASP A 32 -8.64 -6.46 14.07
C ASP A 32 -8.86 -4.98 13.70
N GLY A 33 -9.59 -4.74 12.61
CA GLY A 33 -9.94 -3.40 12.14
C GLY A 33 -8.80 -2.61 11.50
N ARG A 34 -7.64 -3.22 11.21
CA ARG A 34 -6.52 -2.53 10.54
C ARG A 34 -5.92 -3.36 9.41
N VAL A 35 -5.70 -2.71 8.27
CA VAL A 35 -4.76 -3.16 7.24
C VAL A 35 -3.35 -2.87 7.73
N ARG A 36 -2.41 -3.82 7.55
CA ARG A 36 -1.04 -3.71 8.07
C ARG A 36 -0.01 -4.08 7.02
N HIS A 37 1.03 -3.27 6.94
CA HIS A 37 2.25 -3.54 6.17
C HIS A 37 3.45 -3.45 7.10
N VAL A 38 4.35 -4.41 7.00
CA VAL A 38 5.48 -4.53 7.92
C VAL A 38 6.77 -4.53 7.12
N LEU A 39 7.65 -3.61 7.46
CA LEU A 39 9.04 -3.64 7.02
C LEU A 39 9.87 -4.22 8.17
N ASP A 40 10.47 -5.38 7.92
CA ASP A 40 11.27 -6.13 8.89
C ASP A 40 12.75 -6.12 8.48
N GLY A 41 13.64 -5.98 9.44
CA GLY A 41 15.07 -5.92 9.23
C GLY A 41 15.88 -6.25 10.49
N PRO A 42 17.22 -6.39 10.36
CA PRO A 42 18.08 -6.79 11.47
C PRO A 42 18.09 -5.79 12.63
N ASP A 43 17.81 -4.51 12.35
CA ASP A 43 17.78 -3.43 13.34
C ASP A 43 16.40 -3.22 13.97
N GLY A 44 15.40 -4.02 13.58
CA GLY A 44 14.03 -3.96 14.07
C GLY A 44 13.00 -3.91 12.95
N ALA A 45 11.74 -3.80 13.35
CA ALA A 45 10.61 -3.76 12.44
C ALA A 45 9.74 -2.52 12.67
N VAL A 46 9.09 -2.06 11.60
CA VAL A 46 8.12 -0.98 11.61
C VAL A 46 6.83 -1.44 10.94
N GLU A 47 5.70 -1.13 11.57
CA GLU A 47 4.37 -1.38 11.05
C GLU A 47 3.74 -0.07 10.58
N LEU A 48 3.30 -0.05 9.32
CA LEU A 48 2.35 0.91 8.81
C LEU A 48 0.96 0.28 8.90
N TRP A 49 0.04 0.93 9.62
CA TRP A 49 -1.35 0.51 9.69
C TRP A 49 -2.26 1.56 9.07
N ALA A 50 -3.38 1.10 8.52
CA ALA A 50 -4.42 1.95 7.97
C ALA A 50 -5.80 1.35 8.26
N ASP A 51 -6.82 2.21 8.20
CA ASP A 51 -8.21 1.78 8.32
C ASP A 51 -8.60 0.77 7.22
N PRO A 52 -9.68 -0.02 7.41
CA PRO A 52 -10.08 -1.05 6.45
C PRO A 52 -10.41 -0.54 5.05
N ALA A 53 -10.68 0.76 4.90
CA ALA A 53 -10.93 1.38 3.59
C ALA A 53 -9.70 1.36 2.67
N PHE A 54 -8.49 1.21 3.22
CA PHE A 54 -7.24 1.17 2.45
C PHE A 54 -6.94 -0.25 1.95
N GLY A 55 -7.83 -0.78 1.08
CA GLY A 55 -7.75 -2.14 0.53
C GLY A 55 -6.64 -2.36 -0.52
N TRP A 56 -5.90 -1.31 -0.85
CA TRP A 56 -4.83 -1.30 -1.85
C TRP A 56 -3.54 -0.71 -1.25
N VAL A 57 -2.39 -1.10 -1.80
CA VAL A 57 -1.09 -0.52 -1.44
C VAL A 57 -0.18 -0.42 -2.66
N GLN A 58 0.42 0.76 -2.87
CA GLN A 58 1.51 0.93 -3.83
C GLN A 58 2.85 0.72 -3.09
N VAL A 59 3.74 -0.07 -3.68
CA VAL A 59 5.10 -0.28 -3.15
C VAL A 59 6.12 0.10 -4.22
N PHE A 60 6.99 1.03 -3.86
CA PHE A 60 8.04 1.54 -4.73
C PHE A 60 9.41 1.38 -4.08
N THR A 61 10.40 0.84 -4.81
CA THR A 61 11.77 0.63 -4.29
C THR A 61 12.80 1.36 -5.17
N PRO A 62 13.00 2.67 -4.97
CA PRO A 62 14.03 3.39 -5.72
C PRO A 62 15.42 2.90 -5.33
N SER A 63 16.32 2.79 -6.33
CA SER A 63 17.73 2.49 -6.10
C SER A 63 18.47 3.63 -5.40
N ASP A 64 18.00 4.86 -5.58
CA ASP A 64 18.48 6.06 -4.88
C ASP A 64 17.29 6.94 -4.49
N HIS A 65 17.14 7.19 -3.20
CA HIS A 65 16.33 8.24 -2.63
C HIS A 65 17.27 9.40 -2.29
N PRO A 66 17.00 10.65 -2.73
CA PRO A 66 18.02 11.69 -2.89
C PRO A 66 19.05 11.79 -1.76
N GLY A 67 20.26 11.25 -2.01
CA GLY A 67 21.39 11.29 -1.07
C GLY A 67 21.30 10.34 0.14
N ARG A 68 20.30 9.47 0.19
CA ARG A 68 20.08 8.44 1.24
C ARG A 68 20.26 7.02 0.73
N GLY A 69 20.44 6.83 -0.58
CA GLY A 69 20.58 5.51 -1.19
C GLY A 69 19.24 4.79 -1.27
N ARG A 70 19.27 3.45 -1.29
CA ARG A 70 18.09 2.62 -1.51
C ARG A 70 17.01 2.87 -0.45
N ALA A 71 15.76 3.01 -0.88
CA ALA A 71 14.62 3.17 0.00
C ALA A 71 13.44 2.27 -0.41
N VAL A 72 12.39 2.30 0.40
CA VAL A 72 11.08 1.72 0.07
C VAL A 72 10.00 2.71 0.46
N ALA A 73 9.04 2.92 -0.43
CA ALA A 73 7.77 3.58 -0.13
C ALA A 73 6.68 2.51 -0.03
N VAL A 74 5.80 2.67 0.96
CA VAL A 74 4.61 1.86 1.17
C VAL A 74 3.44 2.83 1.30
N GLU A 75 2.55 2.82 0.33
CA GLU A 75 1.55 3.85 0.10
C GLU A 75 0.16 3.22 0.14
N PRO A 76 -0.54 3.21 1.30
CA PRO A 76 -1.90 2.71 1.40
C PRO A 76 -2.85 3.55 0.54
N MET A 77 -3.72 2.89 -0.20
CA MET A 77 -4.68 3.52 -1.10
C MET A 77 -6.06 2.92 -0.89
N THR A 78 -7.10 3.73 -1.07
CA THR A 78 -8.49 3.30 -0.98
C THR A 78 -8.99 2.60 -2.24
N CYS A 79 -8.30 2.81 -3.36
CA CYS A 79 -8.65 2.30 -4.68
C CYS A 79 -7.36 2.00 -5.48
N PRO A 80 -7.43 1.23 -6.57
CA PRO A 80 -6.26 1.00 -7.43
C PRO A 80 -5.88 2.26 -8.22
N PRO A 81 -4.67 2.26 -8.83
CA PRO A 81 -4.39 3.18 -9.92
C PRO A 81 -5.48 3.11 -11.01
N ASP A 82 -5.72 4.22 -11.70
CA ASP A 82 -6.75 4.33 -12.75
C ASP A 82 -8.21 4.14 -12.26
N ALA A 83 -8.49 4.30 -10.95
CA ALA A 83 -9.83 4.14 -10.39
C ALA A 83 -10.88 5.09 -10.99
N LEU A 84 -10.51 6.31 -11.40
CA LEU A 84 -11.43 7.25 -12.06
C LEU A 84 -11.93 6.75 -13.43
N ASN A 85 -11.12 5.96 -14.13
CA ASN A 85 -11.46 5.39 -15.43
C ASN A 85 -12.09 4.00 -15.29
N SER A 86 -11.54 3.16 -14.42
CA SER A 86 -12.00 1.77 -14.22
C SER A 86 -13.22 1.65 -13.31
N GLY A 87 -13.47 2.62 -12.43
CA GLY A 87 -14.50 2.58 -11.40
C GLY A 87 -14.25 1.59 -10.26
N VAL A 88 -13.12 0.87 -10.27
CA VAL A 88 -12.81 -0.15 -9.26
C VAL A 88 -12.54 0.51 -7.92
N ASP A 89 -13.27 0.08 -6.89
CA ASP A 89 -13.18 0.54 -5.49
C ASP A 89 -13.19 2.08 -5.32
N LEU A 90 -13.73 2.79 -6.30
CA LEU A 90 -13.82 4.24 -6.26
C LEU A 90 -14.86 4.66 -5.21
N LEU A 91 -14.43 5.46 -4.24
CA LEU A 91 -15.32 6.05 -3.25
C LEU A 91 -15.97 7.32 -3.82
N THR A 92 -17.29 7.38 -3.78
CA THR A 92 -18.06 8.60 -4.07
C THR A 92 -18.43 9.27 -2.75
N VAL A 93 -18.22 10.59 -2.67
CA VAL A 93 -18.65 11.42 -1.55
C VAL A 93 -19.70 12.38 -2.08
N GLU A 94 -20.94 12.23 -1.64
CA GLU A 94 -22.06 13.05 -2.13
C GLU A 94 -21.97 14.50 -1.61
N PRO A 95 -22.66 15.46 -2.26
CA PRO A 95 -22.71 16.83 -1.77
C PRO A 95 -23.16 16.93 -0.30
N GLY A 96 -22.30 17.48 0.55
CA GLY A 96 -22.55 17.62 2.00
C GLY A 96 -22.04 16.47 2.85
N GLU A 97 -21.54 15.39 2.24
CA GLU A 97 -20.88 14.30 2.97
C GLU A 97 -19.43 14.62 3.30
N THR A 98 -18.88 13.88 4.26
CA THR A 98 -17.48 13.92 4.64
C THR A 98 -16.96 12.50 4.73
N TRP A 99 -15.80 12.27 4.12
CA TRP A 99 -15.05 11.03 4.28
C TRP A 99 -13.78 11.29 5.10
N THR A 100 -13.40 10.33 5.93
CA THR A 100 -12.17 10.37 6.74
C THR A 100 -11.57 8.98 6.78
N GLY A 101 -10.24 8.91 6.78
CA GLY A 101 -9.48 7.69 6.98
C GLY A 101 -8.29 7.95 7.88
N CYS A 102 -8.01 7.00 8.77
CA CYS A 102 -6.88 7.03 9.69
C CYS A 102 -5.79 6.05 9.23
N TRP A 103 -4.56 6.43 9.54
CA TRP A 103 -3.38 5.61 9.37
C TRP A 103 -2.34 6.03 10.41
N GLY A 104 -1.33 5.19 10.59
CA GLY A 104 -0.23 5.52 11.46
C GLY A 104 0.94 4.55 11.32
N ILE A 105 2.05 4.93 11.94
CA ILE A 105 3.28 4.15 11.96
C ILE A 105 3.62 3.84 13.41
N ALA A 106 3.98 2.58 13.68
CA ALA A 106 4.40 2.14 15.01
C ALA A 106 5.62 1.21 14.93
N PRO A 107 6.53 1.24 15.92
CA PRO A 107 7.51 0.17 16.10
C PRO A 107 6.82 -1.18 16.31
N ARG A 108 7.49 -2.27 15.93
CA ARG A 108 7.02 -3.64 16.17
C ARG A 108 7.92 -4.42 17.10
#